data_AF-H0A882-F1
#
_entry.id   AF-H0A882-F1
#
_cell.length_a   1.000
_cell.length_b   1.000
_cell.length_c   1.000
_cell.angle_alpha   90.00
_cell.angle_beta   90.00
_cell.angle_gamma   90.00
#
_symmetry.space_group_name_H-M   'P 1'
#
loop_
_entity.id
_entity.type
_entity.pdbx_description
1 polymer ?
#
loop_
_entity_poly.entity_id
_entity_poly.type
_entity_poly.pdbx_seq_one_letter_code
_entity_poly.pdbx_strand_id
1 'polypeptide(L)'
;MKLSFPPRDSLAAPGIERGTGNRRTLLPSRARVRLTTGAIARRRVFVKLAKLLLPVGALALLATIALWPEFDSAEDRGRVAFRRVTQGTADAMRISGARYQGVDEQNRPFNVTASSATQRDESGLIDLAQPRADILLTNGAWMLLEAREGQFDRPHNQLNLQGDVTLWHDNGTTMTTAAAHIDVGAAEADSDSPTAAQGPFGTLESEGFRLRERGQVVIFTGRSHAILEGKQ
;
A
#
# COMPACT_ATOMS: atom_id res chain seq x y z
N MET A 1 18.16 -9.27 -123.33
CA MET A 1 18.39 -8.73 -124.68
C MET A 1 17.18 -7.89 -125.06
N LYS A 2 17.41 -6.62 -125.42
CA LYS A 2 16.54 -5.73 -126.23
C LYS A 2 15.14 -5.41 -125.65
N LEU A 3 14.93 -4.15 -125.24
CA LEU A 3 14.28 -3.11 -126.06
C LEU A 3 12.85 -3.49 -126.44
N SER A 4 11.87 -2.74 -125.92
CA SER A 4 10.78 -2.18 -126.74
C SER A 4 9.86 -1.32 -125.88
N PHE A 5 9.86 -0.01 -126.15
CA PHE A 5 8.70 0.85 -125.90
C PHE A 5 7.79 0.77 -127.13
N PRO A 6 6.49 1.05 -126.98
CA PRO A 6 5.95 2.14 -127.81
C PRO A 6 4.99 3.09 -127.06
N PRO A 7 4.65 4.25 -127.68
CA PRO A 7 4.29 5.47 -126.95
C PRO A 7 2.94 6.11 -127.38
N ARG A 8 2.66 7.31 -126.82
CA ARG A 8 1.83 8.43 -127.36
C ARG A 8 0.30 8.27 -127.29
N ASP A 9 -0.55 9.27 -127.02
CA ASP A 9 -0.54 10.74 -126.83
C ASP A 9 -1.73 11.03 -125.85
N SER A 10 -1.95 12.16 -125.17
CA SER A 10 -2.04 13.57 -125.59
C SER A 10 -2.22 14.40 -124.30
N LEU A 11 -1.37 15.38 -123.98
CA LEU A 11 -1.40 16.80 -124.38
C LEU A 11 -2.61 17.62 -123.89
N ALA A 12 -2.24 18.75 -123.27
CA ALA A 12 -3.00 19.96 -122.92
C ALA A 12 -3.76 19.91 -121.57
N ALA A 13 -3.69 20.90 -120.67
CA ALA A 13 -3.23 22.29 -120.76
C ALA A 13 -3.09 22.89 -119.32
N PRO A 14 -2.72 24.18 -119.12
CA PRO A 14 -1.75 24.62 -118.12
C PRO A 14 -2.33 25.60 -117.06
N GLY A 15 -1.47 26.11 -116.18
CA GLY A 15 -1.75 27.27 -115.31
C GLY A 15 -1.37 27.02 -113.86
N ILE A 16 -0.09 27.23 -113.48
CA ILE A 16 0.40 28.48 -112.85
C ILE A 16 -0.35 28.76 -111.54
N GLU A 17 0.34 28.63 -110.39
CA GLU A 17 0.69 29.80 -109.57
C GLU A 17 1.83 29.49 -108.58
N ARG A 18 2.78 30.42 -108.55
CA ARG A 18 3.92 30.50 -107.65
C ARG A 18 3.45 31.10 -106.33
N GLY A 19 3.87 30.53 -105.20
CA GLY A 19 3.57 31.11 -103.88
C GLY A 19 4.43 30.53 -102.77
N THR A 20 5.64 31.08 -102.66
CA THR A 20 6.53 31.09 -101.49
C THR A 20 5.79 31.07 -100.14
N GLY A 21 6.19 30.18 -99.23
CA GLY A 21 5.75 30.27 -97.84
C GLY A 21 6.04 29.03 -97.01
N ASN A 22 7.31 28.83 -96.64
CA ASN A 22 7.69 27.90 -95.58
C ASN A 22 7.06 28.35 -94.25
N ARG A 23 5.82 27.93 -93.98
CA ARG A 23 5.18 28.07 -92.66
C ARG A 23 5.33 26.77 -91.91
N ARG A 24 6.35 26.75 -91.05
CA ARG A 24 6.50 25.83 -89.91
C ARG A 24 5.21 25.80 -89.10
N THR A 25 4.33 24.84 -89.35
CA THR A 25 3.24 24.52 -88.43
C THR A 25 3.72 23.44 -87.49
N LEU A 26 3.96 23.88 -86.27
CA LEU A 26 4.41 23.12 -85.11
C LEU A 26 3.57 21.84 -84.94
N LEU A 27 4.27 20.72 -84.77
CA LEU A 27 3.70 19.46 -84.31
C LEU A 27 2.81 19.70 -83.08
N PRO A 28 1.66 19.00 -82.95
CA PRO A 28 0.79 19.15 -81.80
C PRO A 28 1.42 18.47 -80.57
N SER A 29 2.42 19.11 -79.96
CA SER A 29 3.03 18.64 -78.72
C SER A 29 2.35 19.31 -77.51
N ARG A 30 1.11 18.90 -77.26
CA ARG A 30 0.55 18.91 -75.91
C ARG A 30 -0.16 17.59 -75.71
N ALA A 31 0.62 16.56 -75.40
CA ALA A 31 0.14 15.43 -74.62
C ALA A 31 -0.33 16.00 -73.28
N ARG A 32 -1.61 16.42 -73.23
CA ARG A 32 -2.30 16.62 -71.96
C ARG A 32 -2.24 15.27 -71.28
N VAL A 33 -1.35 15.14 -70.30
CA VAL A 33 -1.47 14.11 -69.26
C VAL A 33 -2.87 14.30 -68.71
N ARG A 34 -3.81 13.48 -69.19
CA ARG A 34 -5.15 13.43 -68.62
C ARG A 34 -4.91 12.89 -67.21
N LEU A 35 -4.87 13.79 -66.23
CA LEU A 35 -5.01 13.42 -64.83
C LEU A 35 -6.28 12.60 -64.76
N THR A 36 -6.11 11.29 -64.65
CA THR A 36 -7.21 10.33 -64.69
C THR A 36 -8.20 10.72 -63.62
N THR A 37 -9.48 10.78 -63.98
CA THR A 37 -10.57 11.20 -63.10
C THR A 37 -10.57 10.41 -61.78
N GLY A 38 -10.06 9.18 -61.78
CA GLY A 38 -9.85 8.34 -60.60
C GLY A 38 -8.76 8.84 -59.63
N ALA A 39 -7.68 9.46 -60.10
CA ALA A 39 -6.64 10.03 -59.23
C ALA A 39 -7.14 11.30 -58.50
N ILE A 40 -7.93 12.13 -59.19
CA ILE A 40 -8.56 13.33 -58.61
C ILE A 40 -9.70 12.92 -57.65
N ALA A 41 -10.50 11.91 -58.00
CA ALA A 41 -11.58 11.41 -57.14
C ALA A 41 -11.05 10.80 -55.83
N ARG A 42 -10.00 9.97 -55.89
CA ARG A 42 -9.37 9.39 -54.69
C ARG A 42 -8.78 10.46 -53.76
N ARG A 43 -8.08 11.46 -54.32
CA ARG A 43 -7.53 12.58 -53.54
C ARG A 43 -8.64 13.44 -52.91
N ARG A 44 -9.77 13.63 -53.61
CA ARG A 44 -10.94 14.37 -53.10
C ARG A 44 -11.66 13.62 -51.98
N VAL A 45 -11.78 12.29 -52.06
CA VAL A 45 -12.34 11.46 -50.97
C VAL A 45 -11.41 11.48 -49.76
N PHE A 46 -10.11 11.33 -49.95
CA PHE A 46 -9.13 11.38 -48.86
C PHE A 46 -9.12 12.74 -48.16
N VAL A 47 -9.20 13.86 -48.90
CA VAL A 47 -9.28 15.21 -48.33
C VAL A 47 -10.62 15.43 -47.62
N LYS A 48 -11.74 14.94 -48.15
CA LYS A 48 -13.04 15.01 -47.47
C LYS A 48 -13.07 14.18 -46.18
N LEU A 49 -12.48 12.99 -46.21
CA LEU A 49 -12.38 12.10 -45.06
C LEU A 49 -11.46 12.69 -43.99
N ALA A 50 -10.31 13.26 -44.36
CA ALA A 50 -9.44 13.98 -43.45
C ALA A 50 -10.11 15.21 -42.83
N LYS A 51 -10.91 15.95 -43.61
CA LYS A 51 -11.67 17.11 -43.13
C LYS A 51 -12.80 16.74 -42.16
N LEU A 52 -13.22 15.47 -42.14
CA LEU A 52 -14.21 14.94 -41.19
C LEU A 52 -13.56 14.23 -40.00
N LEU A 53 -12.51 13.44 -40.23
CA LEU A 53 -11.80 12.69 -39.20
C LEU A 53 -11.06 13.62 -38.22
N LEU A 54 -10.51 14.73 -38.68
CA LEU A 54 -9.84 15.71 -37.81
C LEU A 54 -10.77 16.27 -36.72
N PRO A 55 -11.94 16.87 -37.05
CA PRO A 55 -12.83 17.38 -36.02
C PRO A 55 -13.47 16.27 -35.18
N VAL A 56 -13.78 15.11 -35.76
CA VAL A 56 -14.32 13.97 -34.99
C VAL A 56 -13.28 13.42 -34.02
N GLY A 57 -12.02 13.31 -34.43
CA GLY A 57 -10.92 12.89 -33.58
C GLY A 57 -10.66 13.89 -32.45
N ALA A 58 -10.70 15.19 -32.74
CA ALA A 58 -10.58 16.24 -31.73
C ALA A 58 -11.73 16.17 -30.70
N LEU A 59 -12.98 15.99 -31.16
CA LEU A 59 -14.13 15.81 -30.28
C LEU A 59 -14.02 14.54 -29.44
N ALA A 60 -13.58 13.43 -30.03
CA ALA A 60 -13.38 12.18 -29.30
C ALA A 60 -12.32 12.34 -28.20
N LEU A 61 -11.21 13.04 -28.50
CA LEU A 61 -10.11 13.25 -27.55
C LEU A 61 -10.55 14.18 -26.41
N LEU A 62 -11.31 15.24 -26.71
CA LEU A 62 -11.94 16.09 -25.70
C LEU A 62 -12.96 15.33 -24.84
N ALA A 63 -13.78 14.46 -25.45
CA ALA A 63 -14.72 13.62 -24.73
C ALA A 63 -14.00 12.66 -23.79
N THR A 64 -12.89 12.04 -24.21
CA THR A 64 -12.07 11.18 -23.36
C THR A 64 -11.51 11.92 -22.15
N ILE A 65 -10.99 13.14 -22.32
CA ILE A 65 -10.48 13.94 -21.19
C ILE A 65 -11.63 14.36 -20.25
N ALA A 66 -12.78 14.77 -20.81
CA ALA A 66 -13.95 15.17 -20.03
C ALA A 66 -14.59 14.01 -19.26
N LEU A 67 -14.53 12.79 -19.80
CA LEU A 67 -15.04 11.56 -19.18
C LEU A 67 -14.01 10.87 -18.27
N TRP A 68 -12.74 11.25 -18.33
CA TRP A 68 -11.67 10.72 -17.47
C TRP A 68 -12.02 10.71 -15.96
N PRO A 69 -12.55 11.79 -15.36
CA PRO A 69 -12.91 11.78 -13.93
C PRO A 69 -14.02 10.78 -13.57
N GLU A 70 -14.88 10.39 -14.51
CA GLU A 70 -15.94 9.39 -14.25
C GLU A 70 -15.37 7.96 -14.17
N PHE A 71 -14.27 7.68 -14.90
CA PHE A 71 -13.54 6.42 -14.81
C PHE A 71 -12.68 6.34 -13.54
N ASP A 72 -12.07 7.45 -13.12
CA ASP A 72 -11.35 7.56 -11.83
C ASP A 72 -12.33 7.36 -10.65
N SER A 73 -13.54 7.89 -10.78
CA SER A 73 -14.64 7.70 -9.81
C SER A 73 -15.16 6.25 -9.73
N ALA A 74 -14.82 5.39 -10.70
CA ALA A 74 -15.14 3.96 -10.67
C ALA A 74 -14.06 3.15 -9.94
N GLU A 75 -12.78 3.52 -10.06
CA GLU A 75 -11.68 2.96 -9.26
C GLU A 75 -11.74 3.40 -7.80
N ASP A 76 -12.12 4.65 -7.52
CA ASP A 76 -12.38 5.11 -6.17
C ASP A 76 -13.60 4.40 -5.56
N ARG A 77 -14.66 4.15 -6.32
CA ARG A 77 -15.77 3.30 -5.83
C ARG A 77 -15.36 1.84 -5.63
N GLY A 78 -14.43 1.30 -6.42
CA GLY A 78 -13.86 -0.03 -6.22
C GLY A 78 -13.02 -0.13 -4.95
N ARG A 79 -12.16 0.85 -4.68
CA ARG A 79 -11.35 0.92 -3.44
C ARG A 79 -12.19 1.26 -2.21
N VAL A 80 -13.22 2.09 -2.36
CA VAL A 80 -14.16 2.42 -1.27
C VAL A 80 -15.13 1.26 -1.01
N ALA A 81 -15.54 0.50 -2.02
CA ALA A 81 -16.34 -0.72 -1.86
C ALA A 81 -15.52 -1.89 -1.29
N PHE A 82 -14.27 -2.08 -1.72
CA PHE A 82 -13.37 -3.09 -1.12
C PHE A 82 -13.05 -2.76 0.36
N ARG A 83 -13.06 -1.47 0.71
CA ARG A 83 -12.93 -0.99 2.10
C ARG A 83 -14.24 -1.03 2.89
N ARG A 84 -15.40 -1.14 2.22
CA ARG A 84 -16.74 -1.22 2.86
C ARG A 84 -17.24 -2.66 2.98
N VAL A 85 -16.77 -3.60 2.13
CA VAL A 85 -17.09 -5.03 2.23
C VAL A 85 -16.28 -5.73 3.34
N THR A 86 -15.13 -5.18 3.74
CA THR A 86 -14.43 -5.60 4.99
C THR A 86 -15.07 -5.08 6.27
N GLN A 87 -16.01 -4.12 6.20
CA GLN A 87 -16.72 -3.60 7.37
C GLN A 87 -17.96 -4.43 7.76
N GLY A 88 -18.14 -5.60 7.13
CA GLY A 88 -19.26 -6.52 7.40
C GLY A 88 -19.04 -7.50 8.56
N THR A 89 -17.90 -7.43 9.23
CA THR A 89 -17.64 -8.10 10.51
C THR A 89 -17.03 -7.04 11.42
N ALA A 90 -17.30 -7.07 12.72
CA ALA A 90 -16.53 -6.30 13.69
C ALA A 90 -15.05 -6.74 13.58
N ASP A 91 -14.31 -6.11 12.66
CA ASP A 91 -12.98 -6.53 12.28
C ASP A 91 -12.05 -6.00 13.36
N ALA A 92 -11.77 -6.87 14.33
CA ALA A 92 -10.89 -6.57 15.44
C ALA A 92 -9.58 -6.00 14.87
N MET A 93 -9.27 -4.74 15.20
CA MET A 93 -8.09 -4.07 14.64
C MET A 93 -6.84 -4.79 15.15
N ARG A 94 -6.17 -5.51 14.26
CA ARG A 94 -4.94 -6.25 14.57
C ARG A 94 -3.72 -5.48 14.10
N ILE A 95 -2.82 -5.17 15.03
CA ILE A 95 -1.55 -4.47 14.80
C ILE A 95 -0.41 -5.46 15.09
N SER A 96 0.49 -5.64 14.14
CA SER A 96 1.74 -6.38 14.35
C SER A 96 2.81 -5.46 14.95
N GLY A 97 3.60 -5.96 15.90
CA GLY A 97 4.67 -5.19 16.53
C GLY A 97 4.15 -3.97 17.29
N ALA A 98 3.10 -4.17 18.09
CA ALA A 98 2.48 -3.09 18.83
C ALA A 98 3.44 -2.56 19.89
N ARG A 99 3.49 -1.23 20.02
CA ARG A 99 4.25 -0.53 21.05
C ARG A 99 3.37 0.57 21.64
N TYR A 100 3.27 0.58 22.95
CA TYR A 100 2.57 1.57 23.73
C TYR A 100 3.54 2.19 24.73
N GLN A 101 3.60 3.51 24.76
CA GLN A 101 4.43 4.26 25.70
C GLN A 101 3.50 5.12 26.54
N GLY A 102 3.68 5.09 27.84
CA GLY A 102 2.89 5.85 28.79
C GLY A 102 3.74 6.35 29.93
N VAL A 103 3.09 7.05 30.85
CA VAL A 103 3.66 7.45 32.13
C VAL A 103 2.75 6.99 33.24
N ASP A 104 3.33 6.55 34.34
CA ASP A 104 2.56 6.21 35.54
C ASP A 104 2.22 7.47 36.36
N GLU A 105 1.56 7.28 37.51
CA GLU A 105 1.22 8.39 38.41
C GLU A 105 2.42 9.20 38.94
N GLN A 106 3.64 8.66 38.88
CA GLN A 106 4.86 9.36 39.30
C GLN A 106 5.58 10.03 38.12
N ASN A 107 4.94 10.10 36.95
CA ASN A 107 5.55 10.52 35.69
C ASN A 107 6.75 9.64 35.28
N ARG A 108 6.77 8.37 35.70
CA ARG A 108 7.80 7.43 35.26
C ARG A 108 7.39 6.84 33.91
N PRO A 109 8.25 6.90 32.88
CA PRO A 109 7.94 6.32 31.60
C PRO A 109 7.90 4.79 31.72
N PHE A 110 6.89 4.21 31.09
CA PHE A 110 6.81 2.77 30.87
C PHE A 110 6.53 2.50 29.39
N ASN A 111 6.95 1.33 28.94
CA ASN A 111 6.78 0.91 27.57
C ASN A 111 6.28 -0.53 27.55
N VAL A 112 5.20 -0.76 26.80
CA VAL A 112 4.59 -2.08 26.60
C VAL A 112 4.71 -2.40 25.12
N THR A 113 5.39 -3.49 24.81
CA THR A 113 5.56 -4.02 23.46
C THR A 113 4.90 -5.38 23.35
N ALA A 114 4.38 -5.72 22.18
CA ALA A 114 3.80 -7.04 21.93
C ALA A 114 4.05 -7.45 20.49
N SER A 115 4.15 -8.76 20.23
CA SER A 115 4.33 -9.28 18.87
C SER A 115 3.11 -8.99 18.01
N SER A 116 1.92 -9.03 18.61
CA SER A 116 0.68 -8.53 18.02
C SER A 116 -0.27 -8.01 19.08
N ALA A 117 -1.05 -6.99 18.73
CA ALA A 117 -2.16 -6.48 19.52
C ALA A 117 -3.45 -6.59 18.69
N THR A 118 -4.52 -7.12 19.28
CA THR A 118 -5.83 -7.24 18.64
C THR A 118 -6.85 -6.52 19.49
N GLN A 119 -7.37 -5.41 18.98
CA GLN A 119 -8.44 -4.67 19.64
C GLN A 119 -9.77 -5.32 19.27
N ARG A 120 -10.46 -5.93 20.25
CA ARG A 120 -11.67 -6.72 20.01
C ARG A 120 -12.87 -5.84 19.61
N ASP A 121 -12.96 -4.65 20.19
CA ASP A 121 -14.07 -3.71 20.03
C ASP A 121 -13.64 -2.27 20.43
N GLU A 122 -14.59 -1.34 20.37
CA GLU A 122 -14.39 0.03 20.82
C GLU A 122 -14.36 0.19 22.35
N SER A 123 -14.51 -0.89 23.12
CA SER A 123 -14.49 -0.84 24.59
C SER A 123 -13.11 -0.49 25.16
N GLY A 124 -12.05 -0.67 24.37
CA GLY A 124 -10.67 -0.39 24.77
C GLY A 124 -9.92 -1.59 25.34
N LEU A 125 -10.49 -2.81 25.26
CA LEU A 125 -9.79 -4.05 25.53
C LEU A 125 -8.91 -4.46 24.35
N ILE A 126 -7.62 -4.69 24.63
CA ILE A 126 -6.60 -5.04 23.65
C ILE A 126 -5.96 -6.35 24.06
N ASP A 127 -6.13 -7.39 23.25
CA ASP A 127 -5.46 -8.68 23.45
C ASP A 127 -4.03 -8.59 22.89
N LEU A 128 -3.03 -8.88 23.72
CA LEU A 128 -1.61 -8.79 23.42
C LEU A 128 -1.02 -10.20 23.35
N ALA A 129 -0.31 -10.51 22.25
CA ALA A 129 0.48 -11.73 22.13
C ALA A 129 1.94 -11.45 22.48
N GLN A 130 2.52 -12.29 23.33
CA GLN A 130 3.88 -12.15 23.85
C GLN A 130 4.20 -10.72 24.32
N PRO A 131 3.40 -10.16 25.25
CA PRO A 131 3.66 -8.83 25.77
C PRO A 131 4.98 -8.80 26.54
N ARG A 132 5.69 -7.68 26.40
CA ARG A 132 6.87 -7.31 27.18
C ARG A 132 6.70 -5.88 27.67
N ALA A 133 6.82 -5.66 28.96
CA ALA A 133 6.71 -4.35 29.58
C ALA A 133 8.01 -3.99 30.30
N ASP A 134 8.52 -2.79 30.04
CA ASP A 134 9.66 -2.22 30.74
C ASP A 134 9.23 -0.94 31.49
N ILE A 135 9.73 -0.78 32.71
CA ILE A 135 9.47 0.40 33.55
C ILE A 135 10.74 0.82 34.29
N LEU A 136 10.95 2.13 34.36
CA LEU A 136 11.99 2.74 35.18
C LEU A 136 11.42 3.15 36.53
N LEU A 137 11.96 2.61 37.61
CA LEU A 137 11.60 2.95 38.98
C LEU A 137 12.25 4.27 39.43
N THR A 138 11.72 4.86 40.49
CA THR A 138 12.16 6.16 41.03
C THR A 138 13.61 6.15 41.52
N ASN A 139 14.09 4.99 41.98
CA ASN A 139 15.46 4.78 42.44
C ASN A 139 16.46 4.57 41.28
N GLY A 140 16.01 4.64 40.02
CA GLY A 140 16.82 4.37 38.83
C GLY A 140 16.92 2.89 38.46
N ALA A 141 16.32 1.99 39.26
CA ALA A 141 16.23 0.58 38.91
C ALA A 141 15.26 0.38 37.75
N TRP A 142 15.49 -0.65 36.94
CA TRP A 142 14.57 -1.05 35.88
C TRP A 142 13.94 -2.40 36.21
N MET A 143 12.70 -2.57 35.76
CA MET A 143 12.02 -3.84 35.77
C MET A 143 11.57 -4.19 34.35
N LEU A 144 11.75 -5.46 33.98
CA LEU A 144 11.22 -6.03 32.75
C LEU A 144 10.24 -7.14 33.10
N LEU A 145 9.15 -7.18 32.37
CA LEU A 145 8.11 -8.16 32.54
C LEU A 145 7.79 -8.77 31.18
N GLU A 146 7.72 -10.10 31.11
CA GLU A 146 7.32 -10.82 29.90
C GLU A 146 6.24 -11.85 30.23
N ALA A 147 5.34 -12.09 29.29
CA ALA A 147 4.35 -13.15 29.38
C ALA A 147 4.05 -13.73 28.00
N ARG A 148 3.35 -14.87 27.95
CA ARG A 148 2.90 -15.48 26.70
C ARG A 148 1.71 -14.74 26.10
N GLU A 149 0.75 -14.39 26.93
CA GLU A 149 -0.48 -13.71 26.56
C GLU A 149 -0.76 -12.58 27.56
N GLY A 150 -1.40 -11.52 27.09
CA GLY A 150 -1.87 -10.46 27.94
C GLY A 150 -3.13 -9.80 27.41
N GLN A 151 -3.85 -9.14 28.28
CA GLN A 151 -4.99 -8.30 27.93
C GLN A 151 -4.81 -6.96 28.61
N PHE A 152 -4.81 -5.90 27.81
CA PHE A 152 -4.70 -4.54 28.29
C PHE A 152 -6.05 -3.84 28.21
N ASP A 153 -6.57 -3.46 29.37
CA ASP A 153 -7.73 -2.58 29.53
C ASP A 153 -7.23 -1.14 29.57
N ARG A 154 -7.34 -0.46 28.42
CA ARG A 154 -6.88 0.92 28.26
C ARG A 154 -7.69 1.93 29.12
N PRO A 155 -9.03 1.86 29.22
CA PRO A 155 -9.80 2.74 30.11
C PRO A 155 -9.38 2.69 31.58
N HIS A 156 -9.08 1.49 32.10
CA HIS A 156 -8.73 1.30 33.51
C HIS A 156 -7.21 1.23 33.78
N ASN A 157 -6.37 1.28 32.72
CA ASN A 157 -4.92 1.07 32.80
C ASN A 157 -4.52 -0.26 33.48
N GLN A 158 -5.30 -1.31 33.25
CA GLN A 158 -5.06 -2.63 33.83
C GLN A 158 -4.47 -3.57 32.78
N LEU A 159 -3.44 -4.33 33.18
CA LEU A 159 -2.77 -5.32 32.35
C LEU A 159 -2.88 -6.68 33.03
N ASN A 160 -3.64 -7.58 32.39
CA ASN A 160 -3.80 -8.95 32.84
C ASN A 160 -2.89 -9.85 32.02
N LEU A 161 -1.93 -10.50 32.66
CA LEU A 161 -0.95 -11.36 32.01
C LEU A 161 -1.21 -12.81 32.35
N GLN A 162 -1.03 -13.68 31.36
CA GLN A 162 -1.27 -15.12 31.48
C GLN A 162 -0.21 -15.91 30.71
N GLY A 163 0.19 -17.04 31.30
CA GLY A 163 1.16 -17.96 30.72
C GLY A 163 2.59 -17.51 30.89
N ASP A 164 3.34 -18.21 31.76
CA ASP A 164 4.78 -18.04 32.00
C ASP A 164 5.19 -16.57 32.23
N VAL A 165 4.50 -15.89 33.15
CA VAL A 165 4.80 -14.50 33.48
C VAL A 165 6.14 -14.47 34.22
N THR A 166 7.10 -13.74 33.66
CA THR A 166 8.44 -13.59 34.25
C THR A 166 8.77 -12.12 34.43
N LEU A 167 9.18 -11.76 35.64
CA LEU A 167 9.64 -10.43 36.04
C LEU A 167 11.14 -10.49 36.32
N TRP A 168 11.90 -9.55 35.77
CA TRP A 168 13.30 -9.31 36.08
C TRP A 168 13.48 -7.92 36.68
N HIS A 169 14.32 -7.85 37.71
CA HIS A 169 14.74 -6.62 38.36
C HIS A 169 16.25 -6.44 38.21
N ASP A 170 16.70 -5.18 38.15
CA ASP A 170 18.12 -4.83 37.96
C ASP A 170 19.11 -5.43 38.98
N ASN A 171 18.64 -5.75 40.19
CA ASN A 171 19.43 -6.29 41.29
C ASN A 171 19.67 -7.82 41.15
N GLY A 172 19.22 -8.42 40.05
CA GLY A 172 19.31 -9.85 39.78
C GLY A 172 18.12 -10.66 40.30
N THR A 173 17.10 -10.01 40.87
CA THR A 173 15.88 -10.70 41.29
C THR A 173 15.04 -11.08 40.07
N THR A 174 14.62 -12.34 40.02
CA THR A 174 13.70 -12.89 39.02
C THR A 174 12.49 -13.47 39.73
N MET A 175 11.30 -13.23 39.21
CA MET A 175 10.05 -13.80 39.73
C MET A 175 9.26 -14.42 38.59
N THR A 176 8.73 -15.62 38.80
CA THR A 176 7.93 -16.37 37.83
C THR A 176 6.58 -16.75 38.42
N THR A 177 5.52 -16.61 37.63
CA THR A 177 4.15 -16.98 38.01
C THR A 177 3.33 -17.37 36.78
N ALA A 178 2.20 -18.04 36.98
CA ALA A 178 1.33 -18.45 35.87
C ALA A 178 0.46 -17.29 35.34
N ALA A 179 0.06 -16.37 36.20
CA ALA A 179 -0.77 -15.21 35.86
C ALA A 179 -0.46 -14.03 36.77
N ALA A 180 -0.68 -12.81 36.30
CA ALA A 180 -0.53 -11.59 37.11
C ALA A 180 -1.52 -10.52 36.63
N HIS A 181 -2.13 -9.80 37.57
CA HIS A 181 -2.94 -8.62 37.33
C HIS A 181 -2.12 -7.40 37.73
N ILE A 182 -2.05 -6.39 36.87
CA ILE A 182 -1.18 -5.24 37.07
C ILE A 182 -1.99 -3.98 36.84
N ASP A 183 -1.98 -3.09 37.81
CA ASP A 183 -2.43 -1.72 37.64
C ASP A 183 -1.23 -0.87 37.23
N VAL A 184 -1.20 -0.48 35.95
CA VAL A 184 -0.10 0.28 35.38
C VAL A 184 -0.12 1.73 35.88
N GLY A 185 -1.29 2.27 36.23
CA GLY A 185 -1.42 3.62 36.77
C GLY A 185 -0.87 3.70 38.19
N ALA A 186 -1.34 2.82 39.07
CA ALA A 186 -0.93 2.75 40.48
C ALA A 186 0.46 2.10 40.67
N ALA A 187 1.00 1.45 39.64
CA ALA A 187 2.20 0.62 39.71
C ALA A 187 2.09 -0.47 40.79
N GLU A 188 0.92 -1.12 40.86
CA GLU A 188 0.64 -2.25 41.74
C GLU A 188 0.41 -3.52 40.92
N ALA A 189 0.64 -4.67 41.54
CA ALA A 189 0.43 -5.95 40.87
C ALA A 189 -0.02 -7.01 41.88
N ASP A 190 -0.74 -8.02 41.40
CA ASP A 190 -1.17 -9.13 42.22
C ASP A 190 -1.29 -10.43 41.43
N SER A 191 -1.12 -11.54 42.14
CA SER A 191 -1.37 -12.86 41.61
C SER A 191 -1.84 -13.79 42.71
N ASP A 192 -2.83 -14.62 42.37
CA ASP A 192 -3.29 -15.75 43.19
C ASP A 192 -2.75 -17.09 42.65
N SER A 193 -1.76 -17.04 41.75
CA SER A 193 -1.10 -18.21 41.19
C SER A 193 0.22 -18.51 41.89
N PRO A 194 0.63 -19.80 41.95
CA PRO A 194 1.92 -20.19 42.48
C PRO A 194 3.05 -19.34 41.89
N THR A 195 3.84 -18.74 42.77
CA THR A 195 4.86 -17.76 42.42
C THR A 195 6.17 -18.18 43.04
N ALA A 196 7.21 -18.25 42.20
CA ALA A 196 8.58 -18.48 42.62
C ALA A 196 9.40 -17.21 42.39
N ALA A 197 10.21 -16.83 43.36
CA ALA A 197 11.11 -15.69 43.29
C ALA A 197 12.52 -16.12 43.68
N GLN A 198 13.52 -15.63 42.97
CA GLN A 198 14.92 -15.87 43.25
C GLN A 198 15.69 -14.57 43.12
N GLY A 199 16.60 -14.30 44.05
CA GLY A 199 17.41 -13.09 44.01
C GLY A 199 18.60 -13.17 44.97
N PRO A 200 19.25 -12.04 45.25
CA PRO A 200 20.36 -11.98 46.21
C PRO A 200 19.99 -12.43 47.62
N PHE A 201 18.70 -12.44 47.94
CA PHE A 201 18.16 -12.91 49.22
C PHE A 201 17.99 -14.44 49.28
N GLY A 202 18.17 -15.18 48.17
CA GLY A 202 17.93 -16.61 48.07
C GLY A 202 16.72 -16.96 47.21
N THR A 203 16.00 -18.02 47.55
CA THR A 203 14.80 -18.50 46.83
C THR A 203 13.55 -18.43 47.70
N LEU A 204 12.40 -18.17 47.07
CA LEU A 204 11.12 -18.09 47.71
C LEU A 204 10.05 -18.70 46.81
N GLU A 205 9.21 -19.55 47.37
CA GLU A 205 8.02 -20.12 46.73
C GLU A 205 6.78 -19.72 47.53
N SER A 206 5.68 -19.40 46.85
CA SER A 206 4.43 -18.95 47.46
C SER A 206 3.24 -19.30 46.60
N GLU A 207 2.03 -19.26 47.16
CA GLU A 207 0.78 -19.48 46.41
C GLU A 207 0.31 -18.22 45.67
N GLY A 208 0.86 -17.06 45.98
CA GLY A 208 0.53 -15.80 45.34
C GLY A 208 1.41 -14.66 45.82
N PHE A 209 1.23 -13.49 45.21
CA PHE A 209 1.92 -12.27 45.64
C PHE A 209 1.01 -11.05 45.49
N ARG A 210 1.40 -9.98 46.19
CA ARG A 210 0.85 -8.63 46.10
C ARG A 210 2.02 -7.64 46.10
N LEU A 211 2.10 -6.82 45.08
CA LEU A 211 3.03 -5.72 44.93
C LEU A 211 2.30 -4.43 45.30
N ARG A 212 2.79 -3.75 46.32
CA ARG A 212 2.23 -2.52 46.88
C ARG A 212 3.28 -1.41 46.88
N GLU A 213 2.84 -0.23 47.28
CA GLU A 213 3.70 0.95 47.41
C GLU A 213 4.41 1.28 46.08
N ARG A 214 3.65 1.26 44.98
CA ARG A 214 4.13 1.64 43.63
C ARG A 214 5.34 0.82 43.16
N GLY A 215 5.38 -0.47 43.55
CA GLY A 215 6.43 -1.41 43.19
C GLY A 215 7.52 -1.60 44.24
N GLN A 216 7.41 -0.98 45.42
CA GLN A 216 8.47 -1.03 46.44
C GLN A 216 8.36 -2.23 47.38
N VAL A 217 7.14 -2.71 47.65
CA VAL A 217 6.91 -3.77 48.63
C VAL A 217 6.23 -4.95 47.97
N VAL A 218 6.91 -6.10 47.97
CA VAL A 218 6.36 -7.39 47.55
C VAL A 218 5.94 -8.17 48.78
N ILE A 219 4.68 -8.58 48.83
CA ILE A 219 4.09 -9.40 49.88
C ILE A 219 3.70 -10.74 49.26
N PHE A 220 4.33 -11.83 49.71
CA PHE A 220 3.97 -13.18 49.28
C PHE A 220 2.82 -13.72 50.14
N THR A 221 1.80 -14.28 49.51
CA THR A 221 0.55 -14.69 50.15
C THR A 221 0.36 -16.20 50.10
N GLY A 222 -0.48 -16.71 51.01
CA GLY A 222 -0.79 -18.14 51.12
C GLY A 222 0.34 -18.94 51.78
N ARG A 223 0.48 -20.21 51.40
CA ARG A 223 1.58 -21.06 51.85
C ARG A 223 2.88 -20.62 51.17
N SER A 224 3.83 -20.16 51.98
CA SER A 224 5.11 -19.64 51.50
C SER A 224 6.28 -20.37 52.15
N HIS A 225 7.30 -20.68 51.34
CA HIS A 225 8.56 -21.25 51.77
C HIS A 225 9.70 -20.38 51.25
N ALA A 226 10.62 -19.98 52.13
CA ALA A 226 11.76 -19.15 51.76
C ALA A 226 13.06 -19.77 52.27
N ILE A 227 14.06 -19.86 51.39
CA ILE A 227 15.41 -20.28 51.70
C ILE A 227 16.30 -19.05 51.49
N LEU A 228 16.80 -18.51 52.60
CA LEU A 228 17.59 -17.29 52.57
C LEU A 228 19.08 -17.62 52.50
N GLU A 229 19.74 -17.17 51.44
CA GLU A 229 21.19 -17.31 51.28
C GLU A 229 21.87 -16.04 51.79
N GLY A 230 22.30 -16.08 53.05
CA GLY A 230 23.09 -15.00 53.63
C GLY A 230 24.52 -15.02 53.08
N LYS A 231 24.99 -13.92 52.49
CA LYS A 231 26.43 -13.68 52.39
C LYS A 231 26.94 -13.35 53.81
N GLN A 232 27.84 -14.21 54.31
CA GLN A 232 28.65 -13.93 55.50
C GLN A 232 29.58 -12.74 55.26
#